data_AF-F2KF70-F1
#
_entry.id   AF-F2KF70-F1
#
_cell.length_a   1.000
_cell.length_b   1.000
_cell.length_c   1.000
_cell.angle_alpha   90.00
_cell.angle_beta   90.00
_cell.angle_gamma   90.00
#
_symmetry.space_group_name_H-M   'P 1'
#
loop_
_entity.id
_entity.type
_entity.pdbx_description
1 polymer ?
#
loop_
_entity_poly.entity_id
_entity_poly.type
_entity_poly.pdbx_seq_one_letter_code
_entity_poly.pdbx_strand_id
1 'polypeptide(L)'
;MSPRNPGTDELVAFGGYDATYNVASRGNLYVADVSYDVGGKYLFDQISGVQLYANYSAFDKSADDFKTSQRMIFGTSFSLSKLWIATEWLYGKNDPVIGGSSLTQSLGAGGSDQWENQLYMNIGYYF
;
A
#
# COMPACT_ATOMS: atom_id res chain seq x y z
N MET A 1 -17.05 -0.72 -37.61
CA MET A 1 -17.16 -0.58 -36.13
C MET A 1 -15.84 0.00 -35.63
N SER A 2 -15.89 1.04 -34.80
CA SER A 2 -14.69 1.61 -34.19
C SER A 2 -14.27 0.74 -33.00
N PRO A 3 -12.98 0.41 -32.83
CA PRO A 3 -12.49 -0.35 -31.67
C PRO A 3 -12.42 0.49 -30.39
N ARG A 4 -12.76 1.79 -30.45
CA ARG A 4 -12.77 2.68 -29.28
C ARG A 4 -13.93 2.33 -28.36
N ASN A 5 -13.66 2.36 -27.05
CA ASN A 5 -14.69 2.20 -26.03
C ASN A 5 -15.81 3.25 -26.26
N PRO A 6 -17.07 2.84 -26.44
CA PRO A 6 -18.17 3.80 -26.61
C PRO A 6 -18.50 4.56 -25.32
N GLY A 7 -17.95 4.14 -24.16
CA GLY A 7 -18.03 4.85 -22.88
C GLY A 7 -16.84 5.78 -22.62
N THR A 8 -16.44 5.91 -21.36
CA THR A 8 -15.24 6.67 -20.95
C THR A 8 -13.96 5.88 -21.21
N ASP A 9 -12.88 6.58 -21.57
CA ASP A 9 -11.52 6.03 -21.65
C ASP A 9 -10.69 6.33 -20.38
N GLU A 10 -11.32 6.86 -19.32
CA GLU A 10 -10.66 7.24 -18.06
C GLU A 10 -10.41 6.07 -17.11
N LEU A 11 -11.07 4.92 -17.32
CA LEU A 11 -10.97 3.75 -16.46
C LEU A 11 -10.61 2.49 -17.25
N VAL A 12 -9.80 1.64 -16.61
CA VAL A 12 -9.56 0.26 -17.03
C VAL A 12 -10.04 -0.66 -15.91
N ALA A 13 -10.91 -1.60 -16.24
CA ALA A 13 -11.40 -2.60 -15.29
C ALA A 13 -10.40 -3.75 -15.16
N PHE A 14 -9.95 -4.00 -13.94
CA PHE A 14 -9.05 -5.09 -13.58
C PHE A 14 -9.82 -6.16 -12.81
N GLY A 15 -9.37 -7.41 -12.91
CA GLY A 15 -9.93 -8.55 -12.16
C GLY A 15 -8.85 -9.23 -11.32
N GLY A 16 -9.15 -9.52 -10.05
CA GLY A 16 -8.26 -10.20 -9.12
C GLY A 16 -8.88 -10.36 -7.73
N TYR A 17 -8.42 -11.36 -6.97
CA TYR A 17 -8.95 -11.68 -5.63
C TYR A 17 -10.46 -11.94 -5.58
N ASP A 18 -11.01 -12.59 -6.61
CA ASP A 18 -12.47 -12.81 -6.78
C ASP A 18 -13.29 -11.50 -6.83
N ALA A 19 -12.64 -10.39 -7.20
CA ALA A 19 -13.23 -9.07 -7.33
C ALA A 19 -12.87 -8.43 -8.68
N THR A 20 -13.67 -7.43 -9.06
CA THR A 20 -13.35 -6.50 -10.15
C THR A 20 -13.23 -5.10 -9.58
N TYR A 21 -12.24 -4.35 -10.05
CA TYR A 21 -11.96 -3.00 -9.58
C TYR A 21 -11.49 -2.13 -10.74
N ASN A 22 -11.79 -0.83 -10.65
CA ASN A 22 -11.40 0.12 -11.67
C ASN A 22 -10.09 0.81 -11.29
N VAL A 23 -9.24 0.99 -12.29
CA VAL A 23 -8.00 1.76 -12.20
C VAL A 23 -8.08 2.90 -13.21
N ALA A 24 -7.65 4.10 -12.82
CA ALA A 24 -7.54 5.21 -13.74
C ALA A 24 -6.59 4.86 -14.90
N SER A 25 -7.02 5.10 -16.13
CA SER A 25 -6.26 4.76 -17.34
C SER A 25 -4.99 5.60 -17.50
N ARG A 26 -4.92 6.74 -16.81
CA ARG A 26 -3.81 7.70 -16.89
C ARG A 26 -3.62 8.43 -15.56
N GLY A 27 -2.36 8.57 -15.17
CA GLY A 27 -1.93 9.29 -13.96
C GLY A 27 -0.43 9.14 -13.75
N ASN A 28 0.08 9.85 -12.74
CA ASN A 28 1.46 9.75 -12.28
C ASN A 28 1.50 8.92 -10.99
N LEU A 29 2.43 7.97 -10.92
CA LEU A 29 2.72 7.22 -9.70
C LEU A 29 4.01 7.74 -9.09
N TYR A 30 3.92 8.33 -7.91
CA TYR A 30 5.06 8.76 -7.11
C TYR A 30 5.35 7.70 -6.06
N VAL A 31 6.61 7.36 -5.87
CA VAL A 31 7.05 6.40 -4.84
C VAL A 31 8.34 6.93 -4.19
N ALA A 32 8.42 6.81 -2.88
CA ALA A 32 9.61 7.13 -2.11
C ALA A 32 9.79 6.09 -0.99
N ASP A 33 11.01 5.58 -0.87
CA ASP A 33 11.38 4.54 0.07
C ASP A 33 12.61 4.96 0.86
N VAL A 34 12.57 4.72 2.16
CA VAL A 34 13.74 4.86 3.02
C VAL A 34 13.80 3.69 3.99
N SER A 35 15.00 3.17 4.20
CA SER A 35 15.29 2.16 5.19
C SER A 35 16.58 2.44 5.92
N TYR A 36 16.68 1.91 7.13
CA TYR A 36 17.86 2.00 7.96
C TYR A 36 18.07 0.73 8.76
N ASP A 37 19.25 0.14 8.65
CA ASP A 37 19.67 -1.01 9.43
C ASP A 37 20.24 -0.56 10.77
N VAL A 38 19.53 -0.90 11.85
CA VAL A 38 19.99 -0.65 13.19
C VAL A 38 20.96 -1.75 13.58
N GLY A 39 22.26 -1.45 13.50
CA GLY A 39 23.31 -2.38 13.89
C GLY A 39 23.22 -2.82 15.35
N GLY A 40 23.68 -4.05 15.61
CA GLY A 40 23.81 -4.59 16.97
C GLY A 40 22.89 -5.77 17.27
N LYS A 41 22.97 -6.24 18.52
CA LYS A 41 22.11 -7.27 19.09
C LYS A 41 21.60 -6.79 20.43
N TYR A 42 20.37 -7.19 20.77
CA TYR A 42 19.66 -6.67 21.93
C TYR A 42 19.00 -7.82 22.70
N LEU A 43 18.64 -7.56 23.97
CA LEU A 43 17.99 -8.53 24.86
C LEU A 43 18.70 -9.90 24.88
N PHE A 44 19.96 -9.91 25.38
CA PHE A 44 20.78 -11.12 25.47
C PHE A 44 20.93 -11.85 24.13
N ASP A 45 21.26 -11.12 23.07
CA ASP A 45 21.44 -11.60 21.70
C ASP A 45 20.20 -12.22 21.03
N GLN A 46 19.02 -12.10 21.65
CA GLN A 46 17.79 -12.65 21.09
C GLN A 46 17.21 -11.79 19.98
N ILE A 47 17.38 -10.46 20.05
CA ILE A 47 16.94 -9.54 19.00
C ILE A 47 18.12 -9.14 18.13
N SER A 48 17.96 -9.29 16.82
CA SER A 48 18.97 -8.92 15.82
C SER A 48 18.33 -8.56 14.49
N GLY A 49 19.13 -7.96 13.59
CA GLY A 49 18.68 -7.61 12.24
C GLY A 49 17.51 -6.63 12.24
N VAL A 50 17.54 -5.65 13.15
CA VAL A 50 16.49 -4.63 13.24
C VAL A 50 16.62 -3.69 12.05
N GLN A 51 15.59 -3.66 11.21
CA GLN A 51 15.47 -2.71 10.11
C GLN A 51 14.28 -1.79 10.38
N LEU A 52 14.49 -0.49 10.21
CA LEU A 52 13.43 0.51 10.19
C LEU A 52 13.17 0.89 8.75
N TYR A 53 11.91 1.06 8.37
CA TYR A 53 11.56 1.47 7.01
C TYR A 53 10.32 2.36 6.98
N ALA A 54 10.30 3.24 5.99
CA ALA A 54 9.12 4.00 5.61
C ALA A 54 8.97 4.01 4.09
N ASN A 55 7.75 3.79 3.61
CA ASN A 55 7.38 3.91 2.21
C ASN A 55 6.28 4.96 2.08
N TYR A 56 6.34 5.76 1.02
CA TYR A 56 5.24 6.57 0.56
C TYR A 56 4.97 6.27 -0.91
N SER A 57 3.69 6.17 -1.27
CA SER A 57 3.26 6.15 -2.66
C SER A 57 2.01 6.98 -2.88
N ALA A 58 1.91 7.60 -4.05
CA ALA A 58 0.74 8.36 -4.46
C ALA A 58 0.43 8.12 -5.93
N PHE A 59 -0.81 7.71 -6.22
CA PHE A 59 -1.34 7.63 -7.58
C PHE A 59 -2.21 8.84 -7.85
N ASP A 60 -1.61 9.80 -8.55
CA ASP A 60 -2.19 11.08 -8.96
C ASP A 60 -2.82 10.95 -10.34
N LYS A 61 -4.14 10.94 -10.38
CA LYS A 61 -4.92 10.52 -11.54
C LYS A 61 -5.21 11.73 -12.42
N SER A 62 -5.15 11.57 -13.74
CA SER A 62 -5.25 12.71 -14.67
C SER A 62 -6.67 13.19 -14.96
N ALA A 63 -7.71 12.47 -14.53
CA ALA A 63 -9.08 12.92 -14.69
C ALA A 63 -9.44 13.88 -13.54
N ASP A 64 -10.01 15.05 -13.85
CA ASP A 64 -10.20 16.16 -12.90
C ASP A 64 -11.02 15.79 -11.67
N ASP A 65 -12.01 14.91 -11.83
CA ASP A 65 -12.90 14.49 -10.74
C ASP A 65 -12.32 13.35 -9.89
N PHE A 66 -11.22 12.72 -10.34
CA PHE A 66 -10.66 11.55 -9.67
C PHE A 66 -9.79 11.93 -8.48
N LYS A 67 -9.99 11.24 -7.35
CA LYS A 67 -9.22 11.53 -6.13
C LYS A 67 -7.90 10.77 -6.11
N THR A 68 -6.82 11.45 -5.78
CA THR A 68 -5.49 10.84 -5.57
C THR A 68 -5.56 9.74 -4.51
N SER A 69 -4.96 8.59 -4.80
CA SER A 69 -4.75 7.52 -3.81
C SER A 69 -3.39 7.69 -3.20
N GLN A 70 -3.29 7.60 -1.88
CA GLN A 70 -2.02 7.74 -1.16
C GLN A 70 -1.88 6.63 -0.15
N ARG A 71 -0.65 6.15 0.02
CA ARG A 71 -0.28 5.16 1.03
C ARG A 71 1.05 5.54 1.66
N MET A 72 1.08 5.46 2.98
CA MET A 72 2.26 5.54 3.82
C MET A 72 2.36 4.26 4.62
N ILE A 73 3.56 3.69 4.69
CA ILE A 73 3.85 2.53 5.53
C ILE A 73 5.01 2.93 6.42
N PHE A 74 4.83 2.81 7.73
CA PHE A 74 5.91 2.93 8.70
C PHE A 74 6.08 1.59 9.39
N GLY A 75 7.25 1.00 9.32
CA GLY A 75 7.43 -0.33 9.85
C GLY A 75 8.81 -0.62 10.37
N THR A 76 8.88 -1.75 11.06
CA THR A 76 10.12 -2.36 11.48
C THR A 76 10.06 -3.86 11.27
N SER A 77 11.19 -4.45 10.96
CA SER A 77 11.39 -5.89 10.99
C SER A 77 12.58 -6.24 11.85
N PHE A 78 12.51 -7.39 12.52
CA PHE A 78 13.59 -7.90 13.35
C PHE A 78 13.46 -9.40 13.56
N SER A 79 14.58 -10.04 13.87
CA SER A 79 14.60 -11.43 14.29
C SER A 79 14.56 -11.51 15.81
N LEU A 80 13.67 -12.35 16.35
CA LEU A 80 13.62 -12.79 17.74
C LEU A 80 13.96 -14.29 17.80
N SER A 81 15.22 -14.62 18.06
CA SER A 81 15.76 -15.98 17.97
C SER A 81 15.46 -16.63 16.60
N LYS A 82 14.47 -17.55 16.53
CA LYS A 82 14.05 -18.23 15.30
C LYS A 82 12.86 -17.58 14.59
N LEU A 83 12.28 -16.55 15.20
CA LEU A 83 11.16 -15.82 14.65
C LEU A 83 11.69 -14.61 13.89
N TRP A 84 11.16 -14.35 12.71
CA TRP A 84 11.26 -13.06 12.05
C TRP A 84 9.91 -12.37 12.18
N ILE A 85 9.93 -11.13 12.62
CA ILE A 85 8.73 -10.35 12.91
C ILE A 85 8.81 -9.07 12.09
N ALA A 86 7.73 -8.73 11.40
CA ALA A 86 7.53 -7.40 10.84
C ALA A 86 6.23 -6.80 11.38
N THR A 87 6.30 -5.55 11.81
CA THR A 87 5.15 -4.78 12.29
C THR A 87 5.09 -3.47 11.52
N GLU A 88 3.92 -3.17 10.98
CA GLU A 88 3.68 -2.04 10.08
C GLU A 88 2.46 -1.26 10.55
N TRP A 89 2.59 0.07 10.55
CA TRP A 89 1.49 0.99 10.59
C TRP A 89 1.24 1.52 9.17
N LEU A 90 0.08 1.16 8.65
CA LEU A 90 -0.41 1.51 7.32
C LEU A 90 -1.31 2.73 7.47
N TYR A 91 -1.04 3.79 6.71
CA TYR A 91 -1.83 5.02 6.68
C TYR A 91 -2.15 5.39 5.24
N GLY A 92 -3.43 5.47 4.88
CA GLY A 92 -3.83 5.61 3.47
C GLY A 92 -5.02 6.52 3.27
N LYS A 93 -5.05 7.21 2.12
CA LYS A 93 -6.18 8.00 1.64
C LYS A 93 -6.63 7.47 0.30
N ASN A 94 -7.92 7.17 0.15
CA ASN A 94 -8.44 6.50 -1.07
C ASN A 94 -7.63 5.23 -1.41
N ASP A 95 -7.27 4.47 -0.38
CA ASP A 95 -6.51 3.24 -0.51
C ASP A 95 -7.47 2.04 -0.61
N PRO A 96 -7.29 1.10 -1.55
CA PRO A 96 -8.25 0.01 -1.75
C PRO A 96 -8.34 -0.99 -0.60
N VAL A 97 -7.33 -1.04 0.29
CA VAL A 97 -7.23 -2.09 1.32
C VAL A 97 -7.02 -1.56 2.75
N ILE A 98 -6.69 -0.27 2.92
CA ILE A 98 -6.50 0.33 4.25
C ILE A 98 -7.81 0.96 4.75
N GLY A 99 -8.28 0.49 5.91
CA GLY A 99 -9.36 1.06 6.71
C GLY A 99 -10.70 1.30 6.00
N GLY A 100 -11.06 0.42 5.05
CA GLY A 100 -12.43 0.32 4.55
C GLY A 100 -12.81 1.32 3.46
N SER A 101 -11.84 1.94 2.78
CA SER A 101 -12.13 2.67 1.53
C SER A 101 -12.64 1.72 0.43
N SER A 102 -12.96 2.27 -0.75
CA SER A 102 -13.56 1.49 -1.83
C SER A 102 -12.57 0.56 -2.53
N LEU A 103 -12.67 -0.75 -2.30
CA LEU A 103 -11.90 -1.73 -3.07
C LEU A 103 -12.11 -1.58 -4.59
N THR A 104 -13.32 -1.20 -5.03
CA THR A 104 -13.68 -1.16 -6.45
C THR A 104 -13.32 0.16 -7.15
N GLN A 105 -13.19 1.27 -6.40
CA GLN A 105 -13.03 2.60 -7.00
C GLN A 105 -11.82 3.38 -6.50
N SER A 106 -11.15 2.96 -5.41
CA SER A 106 -10.01 3.70 -4.85
C SER A 106 -8.92 4.00 -5.89
N LEU A 107 -8.59 3.03 -6.76
CA LEU A 107 -7.61 3.23 -7.84
C LEU A 107 -8.19 3.90 -9.11
N GLY A 108 -9.51 4.10 -9.17
CA GLY A 108 -10.25 4.78 -10.24
C GLY A 108 -10.76 6.14 -9.77
N ALA A 109 -12.08 6.33 -9.69
CA ALA A 109 -12.66 7.63 -9.31
C ALA A 109 -12.26 8.14 -7.91
N GLY A 110 -11.87 7.24 -7.01
CA GLY A 110 -11.53 7.56 -5.62
C GLY A 110 -12.32 6.70 -4.63
N GLY A 111 -12.05 6.90 -3.34
CA GLY A 111 -12.68 6.18 -2.24
C GLY A 111 -13.43 7.12 -1.31
N SER A 112 -13.25 6.91 0.00
CA SER A 112 -13.87 7.71 1.07
C SER A 112 -13.41 9.17 1.13
N ASP A 113 -12.31 9.51 0.44
CA ASP A 113 -11.55 10.76 0.58
C ASP A 113 -11.14 11.09 2.03
N GLN A 114 -11.15 10.09 2.91
CA GLN A 114 -10.67 10.18 4.28
C GLN A 114 -9.33 9.48 4.42
N TRP A 115 -8.54 9.94 5.40
CA TRP A 115 -7.35 9.21 5.84
C TRP A 115 -7.76 8.11 6.81
N GLU A 116 -7.36 6.90 6.50
CA GLU A 116 -7.64 5.71 7.26
C GLU A 116 -6.34 5.01 7.66
N ASN A 117 -6.42 4.15 8.67
CA ASN A 117 -5.22 3.51 9.21
C ASN A 117 -5.47 2.06 9.64
N GLN A 118 -4.41 1.26 9.58
CA GLN A 118 -4.43 -0.13 9.99
C GLN A 118 -3.07 -0.54 10.55
N LEU A 119 -3.07 -1.39 11.58
CA LEU A 119 -1.87 -2.08 12.04
C LEU A 119 -1.82 -3.47 11.41
N TYR A 120 -0.63 -3.85 10.96
CA TYR A 120 -0.38 -5.12 10.32
C TYR A 120 0.89 -5.75 10.88
N MET A 121 0.86 -7.06 11.08
CA MET A 121 1.97 -7.80 11.66
C MET A 121 2.13 -9.15 10.96
N ASN A 122 3.36 -9.46 10.58
CA ASN A 122 3.77 -10.77 10.07
C ASN A 122 4.76 -11.42 11.03
N ILE A 123 4.61 -12.72 11.22
CA ILE A 123 5.52 -13.55 12.02
C ILE A 123 5.88 -14.78 11.17
N GLY A 124 7.16 -14.92 10.86
CA GLY A 124 7.72 -16.10 10.21
C GLY A 124 8.58 -16.89 11.19
N TYR A 125 8.52 -18.22 11.13
CA TYR A 125 9.43 -19.09 11.89
C TYR A 125 10.42 -19.75 10.93
N TYR A 126 11.71 -19.56 11.19
CA TYR A 126 12.81 -20.11 10.40
C TYR A 126 13.44 -21.28 11.16
N PHE A 127 13.49 -22.44 10.51
CA PHE A 127 13.99 -23.70 11.08
C PHE A 127 15.46 -23.97 10.75
#